data_AF-A0A6N4TFM6-F1
#
_entry.id   AF-A0A6N4TFM6-F1
#
_cell.length_a   1.000
_cell.length_b   1.000
_cell.length_c   1.000
_cell.angle_alpha   90.00
_cell.angle_beta   90.00
_cell.angle_gamma   90.00
#
_symmetry.space_group_name_H-M   'P 1'
#
loop_
_entity.id
_entity.type
_entity.pdbx_description
1 polymer ?
#
loop_
_entity_poly.entity_id
_entity_poly.type
_entity_poly.pdbx_seq_one_letter_code
_entity_poly.pdbx_strand_id
1 'polypeptide(L)'
;MKILRRYVQKYELKQILDRQLYRKFMMTDMSYCIKIFMQNTGVLAIIIFLQKVNFVTEEIQYILLIIDFIFLIVQTIRWWIFFNSCENYLVEYEVLKIFKKAYEGNISKNISSFNDQYQYVQIVIDEKSYSISLNEDHYQKVRLEKQIILFRSYETEGGKMIEYYELGRKY
;
A
#
# COMPACT_ATOMS: atom_id res chain seq x y z
N MET A 1 -16.03 -14.64 -5.90
CA MET A 1 -16.64 -13.30 -5.99
C MET A 1 -15.84 -12.34 -5.13
N LYS A 2 -14.86 -11.65 -5.72
CA LYS A 2 -14.17 -10.50 -5.09
C LYS A 2 -14.66 -9.27 -5.84
N ILE A 3 -15.41 -8.39 -5.17
CA ILE A 3 -16.36 -7.52 -5.88
C ILE A 3 -15.78 -6.13 -6.12
N LEU A 4 -15.00 -5.53 -5.23
CA LEU A 4 -14.26 -4.28 -5.51
C LEU A 4 -12.99 -4.21 -4.67
N ARG A 5 -11.88 -3.76 -5.25
CA ARG A 5 -10.59 -3.59 -4.56
C ARG A 5 -10.16 -2.13 -4.58
N ARG A 6 -9.81 -1.60 -3.41
CA ARG A 6 -9.29 -0.24 -3.21
C ARG A 6 -8.05 -0.29 -2.32
N TYR A 7 -7.04 0.51 -2.63
CA TYR A 7 -5.94 0.73 -1.69
C TYR A 7 -6.34 1.81 -0.70
N VAL A 8 -6.19 1.53 0.59
CA VAL A 8 -6.45 2.52 1.64
C VAL A 8 -5.44 3.66 1.50
N GLN A 9 -5.95 4.89 1.53
CA GLN A 9 -5.12 6.06 1.31
C GLN A 9 -4.23 6.34 2.52
N LYS A 10 -3.07 6.98 2.28
CA LYS A 10 -2.09 7.27 3.35
C LYS A 10 -2.66 8.16 4.45
N TYR A 11 -3.57 9.08 4.12
CA TYR A 11 -4.20 9.94 5.11
C TYR A 11 -5.15 9.15 6.02
N GLU A 12 -5.84 8.13 5.52
CA GLU A 12 -6.73 7.26 6.30
C GLU A 12 -5.92 6.45 7.31
N LEU A 13 -4.82 5.85 6.84
CA LEU A 13 -3.86 5.16 7.71
C LEU A 13 -3.35 6.08 8.84
N LYS A 14 -3.03 7.33 8.52
CA LYS A 14 -2.49 8.30 9.49
C LYS A 14 -3.52 8.78 10.52
N GLN A 15 -4.81 8.77 10.19
CA GLN A 15 -5.87 9.15 11.13
C GLN A 15 -6.12 8.09 12.21
N ILE A 16 -5.85 6.82 11.89
CA ILE A 16 -6.21 5.68 12.73
C ILE A 16 -4.99 5.15 13.50
N LEU A 17 -3.82 5.13 12.86
CA LEU A 17 -2.62 4.54 13.43
C LEU A 17 -1.81 5.56 14.21
N ASP A 18 -1.26 5.11 15.34
CA ASP A 18 -0.26 5.87 16.08
C ASP A 18 0.97 6.18 15.21
N ARG A 19 1.61 7.32 15.48
CA ARG A 19 2.75 7.81 14.68
C ARG A 19 3.88 6.80 14.55
N GLN A 20 4.15 6.01 15.59
CA GLN A 20 5.19 4.98 15.57
C GLN A 20 4.80 3.79 14.69
N LEU A 21 3.57 3.28 14.87
CA LEU A 21 3.06 2.14 14.11
C LEU A 21 2.91 2.50 12.62
N TYR A 22 2.42 3.70 12.31
CA TYR A 22 2.34 4.22 10.95
C TYR A 22 3.71 4.23 10.25
N ARG A 23 4.77 4.69 10.94
CA ARG A 23 6.13 4.70 10.39
C ARG A 23 6.64 3.30 10.12
N LYS A 24 6.45 2.38 11.07
CA LYS A 24 6.83 0.97 10.91
C LYS A 24 6.11 0.33 9.71
N PHE A 25 4.80 0.56 9.58
CA PHE A 25 4.02 0.04 8.46
C PHE A 25 4.46 0.63 7.11
N MET A 26 4.72 1.94 7.04
CA MET A 26 5.22 2.56 5.79
C MET A 26 6.60 2.05 5.38
N MET A 27 7.41 1.57 6.33
CA MET A 27 8.70 0.95 6.04
C MET A 27 8.55 -0.45 5.42
N THR A 28 7.42 -1.13 5.62
CA THR A 28 7.21 -2.47 5.05
C THR A 28 6.79 -2.42 3.57
N ASP A 29 6.45 -1.24 3.02
CA ASP A 29 6.15 -1.06 1.59
C ASP A 29 7.41 -1.31 0.75
N MET A 30 7.37 -2.33 -0.10
CA MET A 30 8.47 -2.67 -1.03
C MET A 30 8.90 -1.46 -1.88
N SER A 31 7.96 -0.58 -2.25
CA SER A 31 8.23 0.64 -3.00
C SER A 31 9.11 1.62 -2.20
N TYR A 32 8.94 1.66 -0.88
CA TYR A 32 9.76 2.46 0.03
C TYR A 32 11.16 1.87 0.18
N CYS A 33 11.27 0.54 0.32
CA CYS A 33 12.56 -0.17 0.34
C CYS A 33 13.37 0.09 -0.94
N ILE A 34 12.72 0.01 -2.10
CA ILE A 34 13.35 0.29 -3.40
C ILE A 34 13.82 1.75 -3.48
N LYS A 35 13.03 2.71 -2.97
CA LYS A 35 13.45 4.13 -2.94
C LYS A 35 14.69 4.36 -2.09
N ILE A 36 14.77 3.75 -0.91
CA ILE A 36 15.96 3.82 -0.06
C ILE A 36 17.16 3.21 -0.79
N PHE A 37 16.97 2.04 -1.40
CA PHE A 37 18.03 1.38 -2.16
C PHE A 37 18.53 2.28 -3.31
N MET A 38 17.63 2.83 -4.13
CA MET A 38 17.98 3.72 -5.25
C MET A 38 18.68 5.01 -4.79
N GLN A 39 18.25 5.62 -3.67
CA GLN A 39 18.93 6.79 -3.11
C GLN A 39 20.37 6.46 -2.71
N ASN A 40 20.59 5.31 -2.09
CA ASN A 40 21.91 4.90 -1.63
C ASN A 40 22.83 4.48 -2.80
N THR A 41 22.31 3.84 -3.84
CA THR A 41 23.09 3.51 -5.04
C THR A 41 23.40 4.74 -5.89
N GLY A 42 22.49 5.73 -5.94
CA GLY A 42 22.74 7.02 -6.59
C GLY A 42 23.90 7.79 -5.95
N VAL A 43 23.98 7.80 -4.61
CA VAL A 43 25.12 8.37 -3.88
C VAL A 43 26.43 7.64 -4.22
N LEU A 44 26.41 6.31 -4.26
CA LEU A 44 27.57 5.50 -4.64
C LEU A 44 28.05 5.83 -6.07
N ALA A 45 27.12 5.96 -7.03
CA ALA A 45 27.46 6.27 -8.42
C ALA A 45 28.07 7.67 -8.57
N ILE A 46 27.62 8.65 -7.77
CA ILE A 46 28.23 9.99 -7.75
C ILE A 46 29.66 9.93 -7.21
N ILE A 47 29.93 9.14 -6.16
CA ILE A 47 31.27 9.00 -5.60
C ILE A 47 32.21 8.31 -6.62
N ILE A 48 31.76 7.24 -7.27
CA ILE A 48 32.53 6.56 -8.33
C ILE A 48 32.77 7.49 -9.53
N PHE A 49 31.79 8.33 -9.90
CA PHE A 49 31.96 9.30 -10.96
C PHE A 49 33.03 10.35 -10.61
N LEU A 50 33.01 10.88 -9.38
CA LEU A 50 34.02 11.82 -8.89
C LEU A 50 35.43 11.22 -8.88
N GLN A 51 35.57 9.91 -8.64
CA GLN A 51 36.86 9.21 -8.75
C GLN A 51 37.37 9.11 -10.20
N LYS A 52 36.47 8.96 -11.18
CA LYS A 52 36.81 8.76 -12.60
C LYS A 52 37.19 10.06 -13.32
N VAL A 53 36.69 11.19 -12.83
CA VAL A 53 37.09 12.52 -13.32
C VAL A 53 38.38 12.91 -12.58
N ASN A 54 39.54 12.50 -13.13
CA ASN A 54 40.95 12.66 -12.69
C ASN A 54 41.37 13.97 -11.95
N PHE A 55 40.72 14.37 -10.86
CA PHE A 55 41.11 15.53 -10.05
C PHE A 55 42.01 15.17 -8.87
N VAL A 56 42.49 13.93 -8.81
CA VAL A 56 42.86 13.28 -7.56
C VAL A 56 44.14 12.44 -7.75
N THR A 57 45.15 12.67 -6.92
CA THR A 57 46.43 11.92 -6.91
C THR A 57 46.21 10.44 -6.53
N GLU A 58 47.12 9.54 -6.93
CA GLU A 58 47.00 8.09 -6.67
C GLU A 58 46.75 7.76 -5.18
N GLU A 59 47.39 8.48 -4.25
CA GLU A 59 47.19 8.30 -2.80
C GLU A 59 45.74 8.60 -2.36
N ILE A 60 45.12 9.63 -2.94
CA ILE A 60 43.75 10.02 -2.60
C ILE A 60 42.74 9.05 -3.25
N GLN A 61 43.08 8.44 -4.40
CA GLN A 61 42.26 7.38 -5.01
C GLN A 61 42.12 6.15 -4.08
N TYR A 62 43.20 5.73 -3.41
CA TYR A 62 43.15 4.66 -2.42
C TYR A 62 42.28 5.00 -1.21
N ILE A 63 42.36 6.25 -0.71
CA ILE A 63 41.52 6.72 0.40
C ILE A 63 40.04 6.70 0.01
N LEU A 64 39.71 7.18 -1.19
CA LEU A 64 38.34 7.17 -1.70
C LEU A 64 37.78 5.74 -1.86
N LEU A 65 38.62 4.79 -2.30
CA LEU A 65 38.23 3.38 -2.43
C LEU A 65 37.95 2.72 -1.08
N ILE A 66 38.72 3.08 -0.03
CA ILE A 66 38.46 2.63 1.35
C ILE A 66 37.15 3.24 1.87
N ILE A 67 36.89 4.52 1.61
CA ILE A 67 35.65 5.19 1.99
C ILE A 67 34.43 4.52 1.33
N ASP A 68 34.53 4.17 0.05
CA ASP A 68 33.48 3.45 -0.68
C ASP A 68 33.22 2.06 -0.10
N PHE A 69 34.29 1.35 0.27
CA PHE A 69 34.17 0.03 0.89
C PHE A 69 33.52 0.10 2.29
N ILE A 70 33.91 1.08 3.10
CA ILE A 70 33.27 1.36 4.40
C ILE A 70 31.80 1.74 4.20
N PHE A 71 31.49 2.58 3.22
CA PHE A 71 30.12 2.96 2.89
C PHE A 71 29.30 1.74 2.49
N LEU A 72 29.82 0.86 1.64
CA LEU A 72 29.14 -0.37 1.22
C LEU A 72 28.87 -1.30 2.41
N ILE A 73 29.83 -1.45 3.34
CA ILE A 73 29.64 -2.22 4.58
C ILE A 73 28.55 -1.61 5.45
N VAL A 74 28.58 -0.30 5.69
CA VAL A 74 27.58 0.42 6.49
C VAL A 74 26.19 0.27 5.86
N GLN A 75 26.07 0.36 4.54
CA GLN A 75 24.79 0.17 3.85
C GLN A 75 24.31 -1.27 3.95
N THR A 76 25.19 -2.25 3.79
CA THR A 76 24.85 -3.68 3.94
C THR A 76 24.37 -3.99 5.35
N ILE A 77 25.04 -3.44 6.38
CA ILE A 77 24.63 -3.56 7.78
C ILE A 77 23.29 -2.88 8.04
N ARG A 78 23.07 -1.66 7.53
CA ARG A 78 21.76 -0.97 7.66
C ARG A 78 20.66 -1.75 6.96
N TRP A 79 20.94 -2.32 5.80
CA TRP A 79 19.99 -3.14 5.05
C TRP A 79 19.67 -4.44 5.79
N TRP A 80 20.69 -5.08 6.37
CA TRP A 80 20.54 -6.28 7.20
C TRP A 80 19.79 -6.02 8.51
N ILE A 81 20.11 -4.94 9.22
CA ILE A 81 19.37 -4.50 10.42
C ILE A 81 17.93 -4.17 10.05
N PHE A 82 17.71 -3.47 8.94
CA PHE A 82 16.37 -3.17 8.46
C PHE A 82 15.58 -4.45 8.16
N PHE A 83 16.17 -5.40 7.43
CA PHE A 83 15.50 -6.66 7.06
C PHE A 83 15.20 -7.55 8.29
N ASN A 84 16.12 -7.62 9.25
CA ASN A 84 15.95 -8.42 10.47
C ASN A 84 15.08 -7.75 11.54
N SER A 85 15.05 -6.41 11.60
CA SER A 85 14.18 -5.67 12.54
C SER A 85 12.74 -5.55 12.03
N CYS A 86 12.54 -5.87 10.76
CA CYS A 86 11.25 -5.90 10.10
C CYS A 86 10.52 -7.20 10.43
N GLU A 87 9.93 -7.29 11.63
CA GLU A 87 8.80 -8.19 11.90
C GLU A 87 7.58 -7.71 11.09
N ASN A 88 7.72 -7.63 9.77
CA ASN A 88 6.74 -7.03 8.87
C ASN A 88 5.38 -7.70 9.02
N TYR A 89 5.38 -9.01 9.25
CA TYR A 89 4.15 -9.76 9.49
C TYR A 89 3.43 -9.33 10.78
N LEU A 90 4.14 -9.00 11.86
CA LEU A 90 3.52 -8.54 13.12
C LEU A 90 2.97 -7.13 12.98
N VAL A 91 3.72 -6.24 12.34
CA VAL A 91 3.27 -4.87 12.08
C VAL A 91 2.04 -4.86 11.16
N GLU A 92 2.08 -5.63 10.07
CA GLU A 92 0.94 -5.79 9.16
C GLU A 92 -0.27 -6.39 9.88
N TYR A 93 -0.07 -7.42 10.69
CA TYR A 93 -1.13 -8.04 11.48
C TYR A 93 -1.77 -7.06 12.49
N GLU A 94 -0.96 -6.27 13.19
CA GLU A 94 -1.44 -5.29 14.16
C GLU A 94 -2.26 -4.19 13.50
N VAL A 95 -1.76 -3.63 12.39
CA VAL A 95 -2.49 -2.64 11.58
C VAL A 95 -3.80 -3.23 11.05
N LEU A 96 -3.76 -4.45 10.51
CA LEU A 96 -4.94 -5.16 10.02
C LEU A 96 -5.99 -5.34 11.11
N LYS A 97 -5.57 -5.76 12.30
CA LYS A 97 -6.45 -5.96 13.47
C LYS A 97 -7.14 -4.66 13.90
N ILE A 98 -6.41 -3.55 13.94
CA ILE A 98 -6.96 -2.24 14.29
C ILE A 98 -8.03 -1.81 13.29
N PHE A 99 -7.74 -1.92 11.99
CA PHE A 99 -8.68 -1.56 10.93
C PHE A 99 -9.92 -2.44 10.91
N LYS A 100 -9.74 -3.76 11.02
CA LYS A 100 -10.87 -4.69 11.09
C LYS A 100 -11.80 -4.34 12.25
N LYS A 101 -11.23 -4.08 13.44
CA LYS A 101 -12.02 -3.68 14.61
C LYS A 101 -12.75 -2.35 14.42
N ALA A 102 -12.15 -1.39 13.70
CA ALA A 102 -12.72 -0.05 13.56
C ALA A 102 -13.74 0.07 12.41
N TYR A 103 -13.56 -0.69 11.32
CA TYR A 103 -14.28 -0.43 10.06
C TYR A 103 -14.87 -1.66 9.38
N GLU A 104 -14.51 -2.88 9.75
CA GLU A 104 -15.09 -4.08 9.11
C GLU A 104 -16.59 -4.17 9.38
N GLY A 105 -17.39 -4.40 8.34
CA GLY A 105 -18.83 -4.48 8.48
C GLY A 105 -19.60 -4.06 7.24
N ASN A 106 -20.93 -4.04 7.37
CA ASN A 106 -21.82 -3.65 6.29
C ASN A 106 -21.82 -2.13 6.11
N ILE A 107 -21.69 -1.68 4.87
CA ILE A 107 -21.79 -0.28 4.48
C ILE A 107 -22.85 -0.15 3.37
N SER A 108 -23.70 0.86 3.50
CA SER A 108 -24.62 1.24 2.42
C SER A 108 -23.91 2.20 1.46
N LYS A 109 -24.05 1.97 0.16
CA LYS A 109 -23.54 2.83 -0.90
C LYS A 109 -24.67 3.21 -1.86
N ASN A 110 -24.74 4.50 -2.16
CA ASN A 110 -25.69 5.02 -3.13
C ASN A 110 -25.27 4.61 -4.55
N ILE A 111 -26.28 4.36 -5.38
CA ILE A 111 -26.09 4.01 -6.79
C ILE A 111 -25.95 5.29 -7.60
N SER A 112 -24.93 5.35 -8.43
CA SER A 112 -24.70 6.48 -9.35
C SER A 112 -25.53 6.35 -10.63
N SER A 113 -25.68 5.14 -11.16
CA SER A 113 -26.51 4.89 -12.34
C SER A 113 -27.01 3.45 -12.41
N PHE A 114 -28.06 3.27 -13.20
CA PHE A 114 -28.71 1.99 -13.47
C PHE A 114 -28.57 1.64 -14.95
N ASN A 115 -28.36 0.37 -15.24
CA ASN A 115 -28.44 -0.16 -16.60
C ASN A 115 -29.48 -1.29 -16.65
N ASP A 116 -30.68 -0.93 -17.09
CA ASP A 116 -31.83 -1.83 -17.14
C ASP A 116 -31.66 -2.97 -18.17
N GLN A 117 -30.87 -2.78 -19.23
CA GLN A 117 -30.69 -3.81 -20.28
C GLN A 117 -29.89 -5.01 -19.80
N TYR A 118 -28.97 -4.78 -18.86
CA TYR A 118 -28.00 -5.79 -18.42
C TYR A 118 -28.00 -5.99 -16.90
N GLN A 119 -28.96 -5.39 -16.18
CA GLN A 119 -29.11 -5.50 -14.72
C GLN A 119 -27.83 -5.14 -13.94
N TYR A 120 -27.09 -4.15 -14.44
CA TYR A 120 -25.92 -3.60 -13.75
C TYR A 120 -26.26 -2.33 -12.99
N VAL A 121 -25.68 -2.18 -11.81
CA VAL A 121 -25.66 -0.92 -11.07
C VAL A 121 -24.26 -0.36 -11.03
N GLN A 122 -24.12 0.95 -11.20
CA GLN A 122 -22.85 1.63 -10.99
C GLN A 122 -22.80 2.26 -9.61
N ILE A 123 -21.67 2.13 -8.95
CA ILE A 123 -21.37 2.85 -7.73
C ILE A 123 -20.04 3.58 -7.87
N VAL A 124 -19.93 4.75 -7.25
CA VAL A 124 -18.69 5.52 -7.22
C VAL A 124 -18.03 5.37 -5.85
N ILE A 125 -16.78 4.93 -5.85
CA ILE A 125 -15.93 4.87 -4.66
C ILE A 125 -14.63 5.59 -5.01
N ASP A 126 -14.28 6.64 -4.26
CA ASP A 126 -13.07 7.44 -4.48
C ASP A 126 -12.86 7.82 -5.95
N GLU A 127 -13.89 8.43 -6.56
CA GLU A 127 -13.86 8.93 -7.94
C GLU A 127 -13.72 7.82 -9.02
N LYS A 128 -13.68 6.55 -8.62
CA LYS A 128 -13.75 5.41 -9.54
C LYS A 128 -15.16 4.86 -9.60
N SER A 129 -15.67 4.72 -10.82
CA SER A 129 -16.94 4.06 -11.09
C SER A 129 -16.73 2.55 -11.20
N TYR A 130 -17.61 1.80 -10.56
CA TYR A 130 -17.57 0.36 -10.56
C TYR A 130 -18.94 -0.21 -10.89
N SER A 131 -18.97 -1.19 -11.80
CA SER A 131 -20.19 -1.86 -12.23
C SER A 131 -20.37 -3.18 -11.48
N ILE A 132 -21.55 -3.38 -10.90
CA ILE A 132 -21.91 -4.59 -10.17
C ILE A 132 -23.09 -5.27 -10.88
N SER A 133 -22.89 -6.53 -11.28
CA SER A 133 -23.96 -7.38 -11.80
C SER A 133 -24.83 -7.83 -10.66
N LEU A 134 -26.15 -7.72 -10.80
CA LEU A 134 -27.10 -8.26 -9.84
C LEU A 134 -28.04 -9.24 -10.53
N ASN A 135 -28.52 -10.22 -9.77
CA ASN A 135 -29.64 -11.03 -10.20
C ASN A 135 -30.91 -10.16 -10.20
N GLU A 136 -31.92 -10.57 -10.96
CA GLU A 136 -33.15 -9.79 -11.17
C GLU A 136 -33.82 -9.34 -9.87
N ASP A 137 -33.99 -10.24 -8.89
CA ASP A 137 -34.60 -9.91 -7.60
C ASP A 137 -33.82 -8.84 -6.82
N HIS A 138 -32.49 -9.00 -6.75
CA HIS A 138 -31.63 -8.02 -6.09
C HIS A 138 -31.59 -6.70 -6.86
N TYR A 139 -31.62 -6.74 -8.19
CA TYR A 139 -31.67 -5.53 -9.02
C TYR A 139 -32.94 -4.72 -8.76
N GLN A 140 -34.10 -5.37 -8.72
CA GLN A 140 -35.38 -4.69 -8.43
C GLN A 140 -35.37 -4.06 -7.03
N LYS A 141 -34.88 -4.79 -6.02
CA LYS A 141 -34.74 -4.25 -4.67
C LYS A 141 -33.84 -3.02 -4.63
N VAL A 142 -32.64 -3.14 -5.21
CA VAL A 142 -31.62 -2.08 -5.25
C VAL A 142 -32.11 -0.88 -6.07
N ARG A 143 -32.93 -1.11 -7.11
CA ARG A 143 -33.59 -0.06 -7.90
C ARG A 143 -34.60 0.74 -7.08
N LEU A 144 -35.39 0.08 -6.24
CA LEU A 144 -36.35 0.73 -5.34
C LEU A 144 -35.62 1.50 -4.23
N GLU A 145 -34.63 0.87 -3.60
CA GLU A 145 -33.92 1.45 -2.46
C GLU A 145 -32.87 2.51 -2.86
N LYS A 146 -32.44 2.54 -4.13
CA LYS A 146 -31.38 3.40 -4.68
C LYS A 146 -30.02 3.28 -3.97
N GLN A 147 -29.85 2.23 -3.19
CA GLN A 147 -28.64 1.93 -2.44
C GLN A 147 -28.34 0.43 -2.49
N ILE A 148 -27.08 0.08 -2.23
CA ILE A 148 -26.62 -1.30 -2.15
C ILE A 148 -25.81 -1.50 -0.86
N ILE A 149 -26.05 -2.63 -0.20
CA ILE A 149 -25.31 -3.01 1.01
C ILE A 149 -24.13 -3.87 0.61
N LEU A 150 -22.93 -3.40 0.97
CA LEU A 150 -21.68 -4.10 0.75
C LEU A 150 -21.05 -4.46 2.09
N PHE A 151 -20.49 -5.65 2.19
CA PHE A 151 -19.59 -6.02 3.28
C PHE A 151 -18.20 -5.47 2.97
N ARG A 152 -17.69 -4.63 3.87
CA ARG A 152 -16.36 -4.03 3.79
C ARG A 152 -15.39 -4.83 4.64
N SER A 153 -14.32 -5.31 4.02
CA SER A 153 -13.25 -6.08 4.67
C SER A 153 -11.87 -5.54 4.28
N TYR A 154 -10.83 -6.00 4.99
CA TYR A 154 -9.47 -5.51 4.82
C TYR A 154 -8.46 -6.66 4.77
N GLU A 155 -7.38 -6.45 4.01
CA GLU A 155 -6.17 -7.28 4.01
C GLU A 155 -4.93 -6.38 3.89
N THR A 156 -3.79 -6.90 4.33
CA THR A 156 -2.48 -6.28 4.12
C THR A 156 -1.67 -7.08 3.10
N GLU A 157 -0.99 -6.40 2.19
CA GLU A 157 -0.12 -7.01 1.19
C GLU A 157 1.11 -6.12 0.97
N GLY A 158 2.28 -6.55 1.44
CA GLY A 158 3.55 -5.88 1.20
C GLY A 158 3.58 -4.41 1.63
N GLY A 159 3.15 -4.14 2.87
CA GLY A 159 3.08 -2.81 3.46
C GLY A 159 2.01 -1.89 2.89
N LYS A 160 1.03 -2.45 2.19
CA LYS A 160 -0.15 -1.74 1.72
C LYS A 160 -1.39 -2.35 2.34
N MET A 161 -2.29 -1.47 2.76
CA MET A 161 -3.60 -1.86 3.25
C MET A 161 -4.59 -1.83 2.09
N ILE A 162 -5.29 -2.94 1.91
CA ILE A 162 -6.25 -3.14 0.83
C ILE A 162 -7.62 -3.28 1.47
N GLU A 163 -8.55 -2.50 0.95
CA GLU A 163 -9.96 -2.55 1.27
C GLU A 163 -10.70 -3.32 0.18
N TYR A 164 -11.53 -4.26 0.59
CA TYR A 164 -12.41 -5.02 -0.27
C TYR A 164 -13.85 -4.71 0.05
N TYR A 165 -14.66 -4.67 -1.00
CA TYR A 165 -16.10 -4.66 -0.89
C TYR A 165 -16.65 -5.92 -1.52
N GLU A 166 -17.52 -6.60 -0.79
CA GLU A 166 -18.23 -7.80 -1.21
C GLU A 166 -19.73 -7.55 -1.13
N LEU A 167 -20.50 -8.04 -2.10
CA LEU A 167 -21.94 -8.15 -1.93
C LEU A 167 -22.17 -9.07 -0.74
N GLY A 168 -22.88 -8.59 0.27
CA GLY A 168 -23.12 -9.36 1.49
C GLY A 168 -23.69 -10.73 1.13
N ARG A 169 -23.02 -11.82 1.55
CA ARG A 169 -23.46 -13.22 1.34
C ARG A 169 -24.79 -13.59 2.01
N LYS A 170 -25.50 -12.62 2.59
CA LYS A 170 -26.75 -12.84 3.34
C LYS A 170 -27.77 -11.79 2.97
N TYR A 171 -28.42 -11.98 1.82
CA TYR A 171 -29.86 -11.75 1.63
C TYR A 171 -30.36 -12.77 0.61
#